data_AF-X1RCM4-F1
#
_entry.id   AF-X1RCM4-F1
#
_cell.length_a   1.000
_cell.length_b   1.000
_cell.length_c   1.000
_cell.angle_alpha   90.00
_cell.angle_beta   90.00
_cell.angle_gamma   90.00
#
_symmetry.space_group_name_H-M   'P 1'
#
loop_
_entity.id
_entity.type
_entity.pdbx_description
1 polymer ?
#
loop_
_entity_poly.entity_id
_entity_poly.type
_entity_poly.pdbx_seq_one_letter_code
_entity_poly.pdbx_strand_id
1 'polypeptide(L)'
;LQKALHAGQINVSVAEELWGISEEGDMEYYLDHAIESGCTKDTAQRWKMDWQAAQRRKRHGAEGETQLRSPYEPKPYYIACDICNKPALIEDAASVMICPVCRKVIRERQGE
;
A
#
# COMPACT_ATOMS: atom_id res chain seq x y z
N LEU A 1 15.90 18.43 -18.75
CA LEU A 1 14.96 18.64 -19.88
C LEU A 1 15.35 19.77 -20.84
N GLN A 2 15.43 21.03 -20.40
CA GLN A 2 15.67 22.20 -21.28
C GLN A 2 16.95 22.05 -22.14
N LYS A 3 18.05 21.58 -21.56
CA LYS A 3 19.32 21.35 -22.30
C LYS A 3 19.14 20.39 -23.49
N ALA A 4 18.41 19.28 -23.31
CA ALA A 4 18.17 18.28 -24.34
C ALA A 4 17.28 18.82 -25.48
N LEU A 5 16.30 19.68 -25.14
CA LEU A 5 15.46 20.37 -26.13
C LEU A 5 16.29 21.36 -26.97
N HIS A 6 17.11 22.19 -26.31
CA HIS A 6 17.99 23.14 -27.01
C HIS A 6 19.07 22.44 -27.86
N ALA A 7 19.53 21.26 -27.44
CA ALA A 7 20.45 20.43 -28.20
C ALA A 7 19.78 19.66 -29.36
N GLY A 8 18.46 19.75 -29.51
CA GLY A 8 17.70 19.06 -30.56
C GLY A 8 17.60 17.55 -30.39
N GLN A 9 17.95 17.01 -29.21
CA GLN A 9 17.88 15.58 -28.92
C GLN A 9 16.45 15.10 -28.70
N ILE A 10 15.57 16.02 -28.29
CA ILE A 10 14.12 15.80 -28.17
C ILE A 10 13.38 16.96 -28.84
N ASN A 11 12.15 16.71 -29.28
CA ASN A 11 11.28 17.75 -29.81
C ASN A 11 10.43 18.41 -28.69
N VAL A 12 9.84 19.56 -28.99
CA VAL A 12 9.02 20.33 -28.03
C VAL A 12 7.84 19.52 -27.52
N SER A 13 7.18 18.75 -28.39
CA SER A 13 6.02 17.94 -28.00
C SER A 13 6.37 16.82 -27.01
N VAL A 14 7.53 16.18 -27.15
CA VAL A 14 8.04 15.19 -26.19
C VAL A 14 8.39 15.87 -24.87
N ALA A 15 9.01 17.05 -24.93
CA ALA A 15 9.33 17.84 -23.74
C ALA A 15 8.07 18.22 -22.93
N GLU A 16 6.98 18.63 -23.60
CA GLU A 16 5.69 18.94 -22.96
C GLU A 16 5.07 17.72 -22.25
N GLU A 17 5.18 16.53 -22.84
CA GLU A 17 4.67 15.31 -22.19
C GLU A 17 5.52 14.93 -20.99
N LEU A 18 6.85 14.93 -21.12
CA LEU A 18 7.77 14.62 -20.03
C LEU A 18 7.70 15.63 -18.88
N TRP A 19 7.40 16.91 -19.17
CA TRP A 19 7.16 17.93 -18.14
C TRP A 19 5.96 17.61 -17.24
N GLY A 20 5.03 16.77 -17.71
CA GLY A 20 3.90 16.29 -16.92
C GLY A 20 4.27 15.27 -15.83
N ILE A 21 5.52 14.81 -15.79
CA ILE A 21 6.07 13.91 -14.77
C ILE A 21 6.72 14.78 -13.70
N SER A 22 6.10 14.88 -12.53
CA SER A 22 6.49 15.86 -11.49
C SER A 22 7.65 15.42 -10.61
N GLU A 23 7.95 14.12 -10.58
CA GLU A 23 9.01 13.53 -9.76
C GLU A 23 10.34 13.60 -10.53
N GLU A 24 11.33 14.31 -9.96
CA GLU A 24 12.57 14.68 -10.66
C GLU A 24 13.37 13.45 -11.12
N GLY A 25 13.49 12.42 -10.26
CA GLY A 25 14.20 11.18 -10.61
C GLY A 25 13.51 10.38 -11.72
N ASP A 26 12.19 10.32 -11.72
CA ASP A 26 11.43 9.67 -12.81
C ASP A 26 11.56 10.46 -14.11
N MET A 27 11.52 11.80 -14.03
CA MET A 27 11.68 12.67 -15.20
C MET A 27 13.05 12.47 -15.87
N GLU A 28 14.14 12.40 -15.08
CA GLU A 28 15.49 12.14 -15.60
C GLU A 28 15.58 10.77 -16.28
N TYR A 29 15.03 9.73 -15.65
CA TYR A 29 14.99 8.39 -16.22
C TYR A 29 14.32 8.35 -17.60
N TYR A 30 13.14 8.96 -17.73
CA TYR A 30 12.43 9.00 -19.01
C TYR A 30 13.10 9.91 -20.04
N LEU A 31 13.80 10.95 -19.61
CA LEU A 31 14.58 11.81 -20.49
C LEU A 31 15.76 11.06 -21.10
N ASP A 32 16.51 10.31 -20.30
CA ASP A 32 17.65 9.53 -20.78
C ASP A 32 17.19 8.47 -21.78
N HIS A 33 16.11 7.75 -21.46
CA HIS A 33 15.50 6.81 -22.40
C HIS A 33 15.03 7.48 -23.69
N ALA A 34 14.47 8.70 -23.60
CA ALA A 34 14.02 9.43 -24.79
C ALA A 34 15.18 9.85 -25.71
N ILE A 35 16.33 10.18 -25.13
CA ILE A 35 17.54 10.56 -25.85
C ILE A 35 18.17 9.32 -26.51
N GLU A 36 18.25 8.19 -25.79
CA GLU A 36 18.88 6.97 -26.27
C GLU A 36 18.08 6.30 -27.39
N SER A 37 16.76 6.14 -27.22
CA SER A 37 15.94 5.37 -28.15
C SER A 37 15.34 6.20 -29.29
N GLY A 38 15.37 7.54 -29.18
CA GLY A 38 14.61 8.44 -30.05
C GLY A 38 13.11 8.28 -29.81
N CYS A 39 12.57 9.07 -28.89
CA CYS A 39 11.16 8.95 -28.50
C CYS A 39 10.21 9.81 -29.36
N THR A 40 9.05 9.25 -29.70
CA THR A 40 7.95 9.97 -30.35
C THR A 40 6.97 10.55 -29.32
N LYS A 41 6.18 11.55 -29.71
CA LYS A 41 5.15 12.14 -28.83
C LYS A 41 4.22 11.09 -28.22
N ASP A 42 3.74 10.14 -29.03
CA ASP A 42 2.82 9.10 -28.58
C ASP A 42 3.44 8.18 -27.52
N THR A 43 4.74 7.92 -27.63
CA THR A 43 5.48 7.09 -26.69
C THR A 43 5.68 7.83 -25.36
N ALA A 44 6.07 9.11 -25.42
CA ALA A 44 6.20 9.97 -24.24
C ALA A 44 4.85 10.15 -23.52
N GLN A 45 3.76 10.31 -24.27
CA GLN A 45 2.41 10.39 -23.73
C GLN A 45 2.02 9.09 -23.00
N ARG A 46 2.33 7.93 -23.59
CA ARG A 46 2.07 6.63 -22.96
C ARG A 46 2.84 6.48 -21.66
N TRP A 47 4.13 6.82 -21.63
CA TRP A 47 4.94 6.79 -20.40
C TRP A 47 4.37 7.70 -19.32
N LYS A 48 3.97 8.93 -19.66
CA LYS A 48 3.29 9.84 -18.74
C LYS A 48 1.99 9.24 -18.19
N MET A 49 1.16 8.63 -19.04
CA MET A 49 -0.09 7.98 -18.60
C MET A 49 0.18 6.80 -17.64
N ASP A 50 1.20 5.99 -17.94
CA ASP A 50 1.61 4.86 -17.11
C ASP A 50 2.16 5.33 -15.76
N TRP A 51 3.00 6.38 -15.77
CA TRP A 51 3.50 7.02 -14.56
C TRP A 51 2.35 7.59 -13.72
N GLN A 52 1.43 8.35 -14.31
CA GLN A 52 0.26 8.88 -13.61
C GLN A 52 -0.62 7.76 -13.03
N ALA A 53 -0.79 6.65 -13.76
CA ALA A 53 -1.50 5.49 -13.27
C ALA A 53 -0.78 4.83 -12.09
N ALA A 54 0.56 4.74 -12.13
CA ALA A 54 1.36 4.27 -11.01
C ALA A 54 1.25 5.18 -9.79
N GLN A 55 1.29 6.50 -9.97
CA GLN A 55 1.11 7.47 -8.89
C GLN A 55 -0.31 7.40 -8.29
N ARG A 56 -1.35 7.23 -9.11
CA ARG A 56 -2.72 6.96 -8.62
C ARG A 56 -2.79 5.68 -7.80
N ARG A 57 -2.13 4.61 -8.24
CA ARG A 57 -2.05 3.36 -7.46
C ARG A 57 -1.27 3.52 -6.16
N LYS A 58 -0.15 4.24 -6.15
CA LYS A 58 0.59 4.58 -4.91
C LYS A 58 -0.30 5.36 -3.94
N ARG A 59 -1.03 6.37 -4.44
CA ARG A 59 -1.92 7.22 -3.64
C ARG A 59 -3.14 6.47 -3.10
N HIS A 60 -3.77 5.62 -3.91
CA HIS A 60 -4.91 4.80 -3.47
C HIS A 60 -4.50 3.51 -2.73
N GLY A 61 -3.25 3.07 -2.87
CA GLY A 61 -2.67 1.97 -2.09
C GLY A 61 -2.62 2.28 -0.60
N ALA A 62 -2.53 3.56 -0.22
CA ALA A 62 -2.59 3.98 1.18
C ALA A 62 -3.99 3.88 1.83
N GLU A 63 -5.08 3.77 1.05
CA GLU A 63 -6.45 3.65 1.57
C GLU A 63 -7.07 2.25 1.35
N GLY A 64 -6.30 1.31 0.81
CA GLY A 64 -6.77 -0.02 0.45
C GLY A 64 -5.70 -1.09 0.47
N GLU A 65 -4.62 -0.89 1.24
CA GLU A 65 -3.75 -1.99 1.63
C GLU A 65 -4.57 -2.95 2.51
N THR A 66 -5.25 -3.88 1.84
CA THR A 66 -5.09 -5.26 2.28
C THR A 66 -3.60 -5.48 2.25
N GLN A 67 -2.92 -5.20 3.37
CA GLN A 67 -1.56 -5.66 3.59
C GLN A 67 -1.59 -7.09 3.09
N LEU A 68 -0.83 -7.37 2.04
CA LEU A 68 -0.44 -8.74 1.70
C LEU A 68 0.45 -9.18 2.87
N ARG A 69 -0.18 -9.39 4.03
CA ARG A 69 0.42 -10.07 5.16
C ARG A 69 0.84 -11.39 4.57
N SER A 70 2.12 -11.69 4.72
CA SER A 70 2.64 -13.01 4.39
C SER A 70 1.64 -14.04 4.94
N PRO A 71 1.28 -15.09 4.20
CA PRO A 71 0.48 -16.19 4.75
C PRO A 71 1.08 -16.77 6.05
N TYR A 72 2.35 -16.49 6.30
CA TYR A 72 3.12 -16.88 7.48
C TYR A 72 3.16 -15.85 8.61
N GLU A 73 2.55 -14.67 8.47
CA GLU A 73 2.51 -13.70 9.56
C GLU A 73 1.41 -14.12 10.56
N PRO A 74 1.76 -14.54 11.79
CA PRO A 74 0.78 -14.98 12.78
C PRO A 74 -0.13 -13.79 13.12
N LYS A 75 -1.40 -13.89 12.77
CA LYS A 75 -2.41 -12.90 13.17
C LYS A 75 -2.80 -13.19 14.63
N PRO A 76 -2.74 -12.21 15.55
CA PRO A 76 -3.29 -12.40 16.88
C PRO A 76 -4.80 -12.61 16.76
N TYR A 77 -5.28 -13.80 17.11
CA TYR A 77 -6.70 -14.11 17.21
C TYR A 77 -7.17 -13.79 18.62
N TYR A 78 -8.22 -13.00 18.72
CA TYR A 78 -8.83 -12.65 19.99
C TYR A 78 -10.12 -13.44 20.18
N ILE A 79 -10.36 -13.89 21.41
CA ILE A 79 -11.63 -14.47 21.84
C ILE A 79 -12.22 -13.62 22.97
N ALA A 80 -13.54 -13.61 23.09
CA ALA A 80 -14.21 -13.00 24.23
C ALA A 80 -14.15 -13.95 25.42
N CYS A 81 -13.70 -13.47 26.58
CA CYS A 81 -13.76 -14.25 27.81
C CYS A 81 -15.22 -14.45 28.24
N ASP A 82 -15.68 -15.71 28.41
CA ASP A 82 -17.04 -16.05 28.86
C ASP A 82 -17.40 -15.52 30.26
N ILE A 83 -16.39 -15.06 31.01
CA ILE A 83 -16.51 -14.59 32.38
C ILE A 83 -16.63 -13.07 32.42
N CYS A 84 -15.67 -12.34 31.85
CA CYS A 84 -15.60 -10.88 31.95
C CYS A 84 -15.92 -10.14 30.63
N ASN A 85 -16.20 -10.86 29.54
CA ASN A 85 -16.43 -10.35 28.19
C ASN A 85 -15.32 -9.45 27.62
N LYS A 86 -14.13 -9.46 28.25
CA LYS A 86 -12.97 -8.74 27.73
C LYS A 86 -12.28 -9.57 26.63
N PRO A 87 -11.68 -8.91 25.63
CA PRO A 87 -10.89 -9.61 24.61
C PRO A 87 -9.63 -10.19 25.25
N ALA A 88 -9.36 -11.46 24.99
CA ALA A 88 -8.13 -12.15 25.35
C ALA A 88 -7.48 -12.72 24.08
N LEU A 89 -6.15 -12.71 24.03
CA LEU A 89 -5.41 -13.42 22.98
C LEU A 89 -5.67 -14.92 23.11
N ILE A 90 -5.90 -15.61 22.01
CA ILE A 90 -6.14 -17.07 22.00
C ILE A 90 -4.95 -17.84 22.60
N GLU A 91 -3.73 -17.30 22.44
CA GLU A 91 -2.49 -17.86 22.96
C GLU A 91 -2.43 -17.79 24.50
N ASP A 92 -3.04 -16.75 25.09
CA ASP A 92 -3.10 -16.53 26.54
C ASP A 92 -4.38 -17.09 27.17
N ALA A 93 -5.30 -17.61 26.36
CA ALA A 93 -6.60 -18.07 26.83
C ALA A 93 -6.53 -19.48 27.39
N ALA A 94 -6.90 -19.64 28.67
CA ALA A 94 -7.12 -20.94 29.28
C ALA A 94 -8.56 -21.42 29.06
N SER A 95 -8.75 -22.57 28.42
CA SER A 95 -10.07 -23.20 28.27
C SER A 95 -10.37 -24.16 29.42
N VAL A 96 -11.55 -24.06 30.04
CA VAL A 96 -12.01 -25.01 31.05
C VAL A 96 -13.43 -25.45 30.75
N MET A 97 -13.67 -26.76 30.79
CA MET A 97 -15.01 -27.34 30.67
C MET A 97 -15.69 -27.37 32.04
N ILE A 98 -16.73 -26.58 32.22
CA ILE A 98 -17.48 -26.50 33.49
C ILE A 98 -18.98 -26.50 33.24
N CYS A 99 -19.76 -26.93 34.23
CA CYS A 99 -21.21 -26.88 34.13
C CYS A 99 -21.73 -25.42 34.20
N PRO A 100 -22.95 -25.14 33.71
CA PRO A 100 -23.51 -23.78 33.74
C PRO A 100 -23.62 -23.17 35.14
N VAL A 101 -23.80 -23.99 36.17
CA VAL A 101 -23.87 -23.55 37.58
C VAL A 101 -22.52 -22.99 38.03
N CYS A 102 -21.43 -23.74 37.82
CA CYS A 102 -20.07 -23.28 38.13
C CYS A 102 -19.71 -22.01 37.34
N ARG A 103 -20.08 -21.95 36.06
CA ARG A 103 -19.84 -20.77 35.22
C ARG A 103 -20.49 -19.51 35.79
N LYS A 104 -21.71 -19.62 36.30
CA LYS A 104 -22.45 -18.49 36.89
C LYS A 104 -21.77 -17.96 38.15
N VAL A 105 -21.35 -18.84 39.06
CA VAL A 105 -20.67 -18.46 40.31
C VAL A 105 -19.36 -17.72 40.04
N ILE A 106 -18.56 -18.21 39.08
CA ILE A 106 -17.28 -17.57 38.71
C ILE A 106 -17.53 -16.18 38.12
N ARG A 107 -18.57 -16.03 37.30
CA ARG A 107 -18.96 -14.73 36.72
C ARG A 107 -19.35 -13.71 37.78
N GLU A 108 -20.05 -14.13 38.82
CA GLU A 108 -20.50 -13.25 39.91
C GLU A 108 -19.33 -12.76 40.79
N ARG A 109 -18.25 -13.53 40.91
CA ARG A 109 -17.09 -13.21 41.78
C ARG A 109 -15.97 -12.40 41.13
N GLN A 110 -16.03 -12.09 39.84
CA GLN A 110 -14.94 -11.37 39.15
C GLN A 110 -14.87 -9.86 39.42
N GLY A 111 -15.82 -9.32 40.21
CA GLY A 111 -15.87 -7.90 40.59
C GLY A 111 -15.70 -7.63 42.08
N GLU A 112 -15.36 -8.63 42.90
CA GLU A 112 -14.92 -8.47 44.29
C GLU A 112 -13.38 -8.44 44.36
#